data_AF-A0A7J3U5Z2-F1
#
_entry.id   AF-A0A7J3U5Z2-F1
#
_cell.length_a   1.000
_cell.length_b   1.000
_cell.length_c   1.000
_cell.angle_alpha   90.00
_cell.angle_beta   90.00
_cell.angle_gamma   90.00
#
_symmetry.space_group_name_H-M   'P 1'
#
loop_
_entity.id
_entity.type
_entity.pdbx_description
1 polymer ?
#
loop_
_entity_poly.entity_id
_entity_poly.type
_entity_poly.pdbx_seq_one_letter_code
_entity_poly.pdbx_strand_id
1 'polypeptide(L)'
;MQRSRHETLIVTLGNPLAGEDSVGSRIFEKIRGGINARVEYLGTDIFRFSNVYNGEKRVVFIDAVYSENMKAGDVVHFSGDEVFEFLNDVAVDAHMLG
;
A
#
# COMPACT_ATOMS: atom_id res chain seq x y z
N MET A 1 -28.16 -12.69 3.04
CA MET A 1 -27.07 -12.52 4.03
C MET A 1 -26.11 -11.46 3.52
N GLN A 2 -26.15 -10.26 4.09
CA GLN A 2 -25.20 -9.19 3.78
C GLN A 2 -23.87 -9.57 4.46
N ARG A 3 -22.85 -9.97 3.69
CA ARG A 3 -21.50 -10.21 4.24
C ARG A 3 -21.08 -8.97 5.03
N SER A 4 -20.54 -9.12 6.23
CA SER A 4 -19.95 -7.99 6.95
C SER A 4 -18.92 -7.35 6.03
N ARG A 5 -19.19 -6.13 5.56
CA ARG A 5 -18.20 -5.38 4.79
C ARG A 5 -17.05 -5.11 5.74
N HIS A 6 -15.84 -5.54 5.38
CA HIS A 6 -14.65 -5.12 6.09
C HIS A 6 -14.61 -3.60 6.02
N GLU A 7 -14.43 -2.91 7.15
CA GLU A 7 -14.41 -1.44 7.15
C GLU A 7 -13.09 -0.89 6.57
N THR A 8 -12.06 -1.73 6.50
CA THR A 8 -10.71 -1.39 6.03
C THR A 8 -10.30 -2.27 4.86
N LEU A 9 -9.77 -1.62 3.82
CA LEU A 9 -9.03 -2.24 2.71
C LEU A 9 -7.54 -1.90 2.88
N ILE A 10 -6.70 -2.93 2.92
CA ILE A 10 -5.24 -2.79 2.83
C ILE A 10 -4.84 -3.15 1.41
N VAL A 11 -4.16 -2.24 0.74
CA VAL A 11 -3.62 -2.40 -0.60
C VAL A 11 -2.11 -2.45 -0.48
N THR A 12 -1.50 -3.51 -0.96
CA THR A 12 -0.04 -3.58 -1.05
C THR A 12 0.42 -3.52 -2.50
N LEU A 13 1.55 -2.85 -2.71
CA LEU A 13 2.16 -2.60 -4.01
C LEU A 13 3.58 -3.18 -4.07
N GLY A 14 4.25 -3.00 -5.19
CA GLY A 14 5.65 -3.40 -5.39
C GLY A 14 5.83 -4.58 -6.33
N ASN A 15 7.08 -4.88 -6.64
CA ASN A 15 7.49 -5.96 -7.53
C ASN A 15 8.25 -7.06 -6.78
N PRO A 16 7.76 -8.32 -6.78
CA PRO A 16 8.34 -9.41 -6.00
C PRO A 16 9.74 -9.82 -6.49
N LEU A 17 10.12 -9.42 -7.70
CA LEU A 17 11.41 -9.70 -8.32
C LEU A 17 12.42 -8.55 -8.14
N ALA A 18 12.01 -7.39 -7.62
CA ALA A 18 12.84 -6.19 -7.56
C ALA A 18 13.37 -5.89 -6.14
N GLY A 19 14.05 -6.85 -5.53
CA GLY A 19 14.79 -6.61 -4.28
C GLY A 19 13.91 -6.09 -3.14
N GLU A 20 14.22 -4.90 -2.63
CA GLU A 20 13.50 -4.24 -1.51
C GLU A 20 12.07 -3.84 -1.90
N ASP A 21 11.82 -3.61 -3.18
CA ASP A 21 10.49 -3.34 -3.73
C ASP A 21 9.51 -4.52 -3.56
N SER A 22 10.03 -5.70 -3.22
CA SER A 22 9.20 -6.86 -2.85
C SER A 22 8.51 -6.74 -1.48
N VAL A 23 8.72 -5.65 -0.74
CA VAL A 23 8.20 -5.51 0.63
C VAL A 23 6.67 -5.62 0.69
N GLY A 24 5.93 -4.99 -0.24
CA GLY A 24 4.48 -5.06 -0.23
C GLY A 24 3.92 -6.44 -0.59
N SER A 25 4.59 -7.19 -1.48
CA SER A 25 4.22 -8.59 -1.75
C SER A 25 4.50 -9.50 -0.53
N ARG A 26 5.60 -9.27 0.19
CA ARG A 26 5.94 -10.01 1.42
C ARG A 26 4.94 -9.72 2.54
N ILE A 27 4.54 -8.46 2.70
CA ILE A 27 3.54 -8.05 3.71
C ILE A 27 2.20 -8.69 3.38
N PHE A 28 1.75 -8.66 2.12
CA PHE A 28 0.52 -9.31 1.69
C PHE A 28 0.48 -10.79 2.10
N GLU A 29 1.53 -11.55 1.76
CA GLU A 29 1.62 -12.97 2.11
C GLU A 29 1.56 -13.22 3.62
N LYS A 30 2.14 -12.32 4.41
CA LYS A 30 2.18 -12.45 5.88
C LYS A 30 0.86 -12.14 6.56
N ILE A 31 0.06 -11.22 6.04
CA ILE A 31 -1.15 -10.73 6.72
C ILE A 31 -2.46 -11.23 6.10
N ARG A 32 -2.45 -11.69 4.84
CA ARG A 32 -3.66 -12.17 4.16
C ARG A 32 -4.33 -13.30 4.95
N GLY A 33 -5.62 -13.13 5.27
CA GLY A 33 -6.39 -14.09 6.06
C GLY A 33 -6.09 -14.13 7.57
N GLY A 34 -5.11 -13.35 8.05
CA GLY A 34 -4.73 -13.28 9.46
C GLY A 34 -5.24 -12.07 10.23
N ILE A 35 -5.91 -11.13 9.55
CA ILE A 35 -6.40 -9.88 10.13
C ILE A 35 -7.84 -9.59 9.73
N ASN A 36 -8.54 -8.80 10.55
CA ASN A 36 -9.91 -8.36 10.29
C ASN A 36 -9.95 -7.17 9.31
N ALA A 37 -9.39 -7.35 8.11
CA ALA A 37 -9.41 -6.38 7.01
C ALA A 37 -9.38 -7.13 5.67
N ARG A 38 -9.90 -6.51 4.61
CA ARG A 38 -9.64 -7.03 3.26
C ARG A 38 -8.23 -6.61 2.87
N VAL A 39 -7.45 -7.54 2.34
CA VAL A 39 -6.06 -7.30 1.93
C VAL A 39 -5.94 -7.69 0.47
N GLU A 40 -5.47 -6.77 -0.36
CA GLU A 40 -5.31 -6.97 -1.80
C GLU A 40 -3.88 -6.57 -2.20
N TYR A 41 -3.28 -7.37 -3.09
CA TYR A 41 -1.99 -7.06 -3.68
C TYR A 41 -2.19 -6.70 -5.15
N LEU A 42 -1.80 -5.49 -5.54
CA LEU A 42 -2.00 -4.99 -6.91
C LEU A 42 -0.73 -5.07 -7.78
N GLY A 43 0.39 -5.46 -7.18
CA GLY A 43 1.70 -5.39 -7.84
C GLY A 43 2.08 -3.95 -8.14
N THR A 44 2.51 -3.71 -9.37
CA THR A 44 3.03 -2.40 -9.80
C THR A 44 1.98 -1.50 -10.44
N ASP A 45 0.71 -1.93 -10.50
CA ASP A 45 -0.37 -1.26 -11.23
C ASP A 45 -1.47 -0.77 -10.25
N ILE A 46 -1.29 0.45 -9.75
CA ILE A 46 -2.20 1.09 -8.79
C ILE A 46 -3.61 1.30 -9.36
N PHE A 47 -3.78 1.42 -10.68
CA PHE A 47 -5.10 1.67 -11.29
C PHE A 47 -6.08 0.50 -11.10
N ARG A 48 -5.56 -0.70 -10.82
CA ARG A 48 -6.37 -1.87 -10.41
C ARG A 48 -7.11 -1.65 -9.10
N PHE A 49 -6.75 -0.62 -8.33
CA PHE A 49 -7.49 -0.18 -7.15
C PHE A 49 -8.98 0.00 -7.44
N SER A 50 -9.31 0.56 -8.60
CA SER A 50 -10.69 0.76 -9.05
C SER A 50 -11.53 -0.53 -9.12
N ASN A 51 -10.89 -1.68 -9.35
CA ASN A 51 -11.55 -2.98 -9.43
C ASN A 51 -11.75 -3.63 -8.04
N VAL A 52 -10.89 -3.27 -7.08
CA VAL A 52 -10.92 -3.89 -5.75
C VAL A 52 -11.62 -3.04 -4.72
N TYR A 53 -11.68 -1.71 -4.86
CA TYR A 53 -12.37 -0.84 -3.90
C TYR A 53 -13.88 -1.07 -3.91
N ASN A 54 -14.49 -1.21 -2.73
CA ASN A 54 -15.92 -1.51 -2.58
C ASN A 54 -16.60 -0.65 -1.50
N GLY A 55 -16.11 0.58 -1.33
CA GLY A 55 -16.66 1.54 -0.37
C GLY A 55 -16.17 1.34 1.06
N GLU A 56 -14.98 0.77 1.24
CA GLU A 56 -14.33 0.70 2.55
C GLU A 56 -14.14 2.11 3.13
N LYS A 57 -14.36 2.26 4.44
CA LYS A 57 -14.26 3.54 5.15
C LYS A 57 -12.80 3.98 5.31
N ARG A 58 -11.88 3.02 5.33
CA ARG A 58 -10.45 3.23 5.45
C ARG A 58 -9.72 2.44 4.38
N VAL A 59 -8.78 3.10 3.71
CA VAL A 59 -7.86 2.47 2.78
C VAL A 59 -6.45 2.72 3.29
N VAL A 60 -5.62 1.68 3.31
CA VAL A 60 -4.21 1.76 3.69
C VAL A 60 -3.39 1.26 2.53
N PHE A 61 -2.52 2.09 1.98
CA PHE A 61 -1.53 1.69 0.97
C PHE A 61 -0.22 1.32 1.66
N ILE A 62 0.44 0.27 1.17
CA ILE A 62 1.74 -0.18 1.65
C ILE A 62 2.63 -0.40 0.42
N ASP A 63 3.67 0.40 0.31
CA ASP A 63 4.66 0.31 -0.77
C ASP A 63 6.09 0.54 -0.25
N ALA A 64 7.08 0.14 -1.04
CA ALA A 64 8.44 0.64 -0.90
C ALA A 64 8.50 2.07 -1.43
N VAL A 65 9.15 2.96 -0.67
CA VAL A 65 9.38 4.34 -1.07
C VAL A 65 10.87 4.65 -0.98
N TYR A 66 11.36 5.48 -1.90
CA TYR A 66 12.75 5.94 -1.89
C TYR A 66 12.83 7.33 -1.28
N SER A 67 13.74 7.54 -0.32
CA SER A 67 14.06 8.88 0.20
C SER A 67 15.54 9.00 0.51
N GLU A 68 16.15 10.12 0.12
CA GLU A 68 17.55 10.44 0.45
C GLU A 68 17.74 10.82 1.92
N ASN A 69 16.66 11.21 2.61
CA ASN A 69 16.69 11.70 3.99
C ASN A 69 16.37 10.62 5.02
N MET A 70 16.18 9.36 4.58
CA MET A 70 15.78 8.24 5.43
C MET A 70 16.75 7.08 5.29
N LYS A 71 16.81 6.22 6.31
CA LYS A 71 17.63 5.01 6.24
C LYS A 71 16.80 3.86 5.66
N ALA A 72 17.48 2.95 4.97
CA ALA A 72 16.86 1.72 4.50
C ALA A 72 16.23 0.94 5.67
N GLY A 73 14.98 0.55 5.51
CA GLY A 73 14.19 -0.15 6.53
C GLY A 73 13.42 0.75 7.50
N ASP A 74 13.61 2.08 7.44
CA ASP A 74 12.73 3.01 8.15
C ASP A 74 11.29 2.87 7.61
N VAL A 75 10.31 2.93 8.52
CA VAL A 75 8.89 2.85 8.17
C VAL A 75 8.25 4.19 8.46
N VAL A 76 7.57 4.75 7.47
CA VAL A 76 6.79 5.98 7.57
C VAL A 76 5.31 5.70 7.41
N HIS A 77 4.50 6.58 8.00
CA HIS A 77 3.05 6.52 7.91
C HIS A 77 2.51 7.95 7.79
N PHE A 78 1.78 8.20 6.71
CA PHE A 78 1.12 9.46 6.42
C PHE A 78 -0.37 9.21 6.24
N SER A 79 -1.20 10.22 6.52
CA SER A 79 -2.65 10.11 6.39
C SER A 79 -3.29 11.36 5.83
N GLY A 80 -4.33 11.19 5.00
CA GLY A 80 -5.02 12.31 4.37
C GLY A 80 -4.09 13.09 3.44
N ASP A 81 -4.08 14.41 3.60
CA ASP A 81 -3.34 15.30 2.70
C ASP A 81 -1.82 15.26 2.91
N GLU A 82 -1.35 14.81 4.08
CA GLU A 82 0.08 14.65 4.40
C GLU A 82 0.81 13.72 3.40
N VAL A 83 0.07 12.77 2.82
CA VAL A 83 0.60 11.84 1.81
C VAL A 83 1.16 12.61 0.62
N PHE A 84 0.43 13.62 0.13
CA PHE A 84 0.83 14.38 -1.04
C PHE A 84 1.94 15.39 -0.73
N GLU A 85 2.03 15.88 0.50
CA GLU A 85 3.13 16.76 0.91
C GLU A 85 4.45 15.98 0.92
N PHE A 86 4.45 14.76 1.46
CA PHE A 86 5.68 13.98 1.60
C PHE A 86 6.12 13.30 0.30
N LEU A 87 5.18 12.75 -0.47
CA LEU A 87 5.49 12.09 -1.75
C LEU A 87 5.91 13.07 -2.86
N ASN A 88 5.61 14.36 -2.74
CA ASN A 88 6.09 15.35 -3.71
C ASN A 88 7.49 15.88 -3.39
N ASP A 89 7.89 15.89 -2.11
CA ASP A 89 9.06 16.66 -1.66
C ASP A 89 10.24 15.77 -1.24
N VAL A 90 9.96 14.59 -0.64
CA VAL A 90 10.98 13.79 0.07
C VAL A 90 11.04 12.34 -0.38
N ALA A 91 9.95 11.79 -0.91
CA ALA A 91 9.89 10.38 -1.30
C ALA A 91 9.34 10.17 -2.72
N VAL A 92 10.12 9.51 -3.58
CA VAL A 92 9.64 9.08 -4.88
C VAL A 92 9.01 7.70 -4.73
N ASP A 93 7.70 7.62 -4.96
CA ASP A 93 6.95 6.36 -5.03
C ASP A 93 6.82 5.94 -6.50
N ALA A 94 7.33 4.74 -6.81
CA ALA A 94 7.37 4.23 -8.17
C ALA A 94 6.01 3.74 -8.68
N HIS A 95 5.09 3.35 -7.80
CA HIS A 95 3.82 2.71 -8.20
C HIS A 95 2.60 3.59 -7.94
N MET A 96 2.61 4.48 -6.95
CA MET A 96 1.49 5.38 -6.67
C MET A 96 1.45 6.62 -7.57
N LEU A 97 2.58 7.05 -8.14
CA LEU A 97 2.68 8.26 -8.99
C LEU A 97 2.66 7.97 -10.51
N GLY A 98 2.34 6.73 -10.91
CA GLY A 98 2.22 6.32 -12.31
C GLY A 98 1.16 7.09 -13.11
#